data_AF-A0AAJ3UJ90-F1
#
_entry.id   AF-A0AAJ3UJ90-F1
#
_cell.length_a   1.000
_cell.length_b   1.000
_cell.length_c   1.000
_cell.angle_alpha   90.00
_cell.angle_beta   90.00
_cell.angle_gamma   90.00
#
_symmetry.space_group_name_H-M   'P 1'
#
loop_
_entity.id
_entity.type
_entity.pdbx_description
1 polymer ?
#
loop_
_entity_poly.entity_id
_entity_poly.type
_entity_poly.pdbx_seq_one_letter_code
_entity_poly.pdbx_strand_id
1 'polypeptide(L)'
;MSIKVMSIVWSRAPVQSGDLLMLLALADNADDNGVAFPSVTYLASKARMSQRNVQRCLRSLEGAGYIQIIERGGPSGSNKYRVNLKLLRDLPDEYVTTKRDDGETGGDVGVTPTICQGDVGVTGGVTPASRGGDVGVTLTVIEPPLEPSSLSAGRERGSDDVSDGKSVKRAFQRLVNAWPGFEGLSLVSAEREFCKLSAEDRDAALRMRDPWLSLLRKNGKDHTPAPSTYLRERLWEAVPQQQPSECAHVVAPAFGKQWTVHLLRLLATAPIEPPAPPAFIQKLIAAGGAAGHRAALERLATYGWPRANDMLQRAAEGKGMNLSSQEAQVDLPEMHAVAVDAPMFHQWRAAFDERGWPWLKLPRGVAFVWFPVDGHAAMQSAGPPEQKAQSG
;
A
#
# COMPACT_ATOMS: atom_id res chain seq x y z
N MET A 1 9.30 11.83 5.95
CA MET A 1 9.63 10.45 6.37
C MET A 1 11.08 10.47 6.83
N SER A 2 11.31 10.38 8.14
CA SER A 2 12.65 10.46 8.74
C SER A 2 12.98 9.15 9.46
N ILE A 3 13.94 8.40 8.90
CA ILE A 3 14.44 7.17 9.52
C ILE A 3 15.05 7.46 10.90
N LYS A 4 15.67 8.64 11.08
CA LYS A 4 16.32 9.06 12.33
C LYS A 4 15.31 9.15 13.48
N VAL A 5 14.14 9.72 13.24
CA VAL A 5 13.08 9.85 14.26
C VAL A 5 12.56 8.47 14.64
N MET A 6 12.37 7.59 13.67
CA MET A 6 11.91 6.22 13.92
C MET A 6 12.94 5.42 14.73
N SER A 7 14.23 5.53 14.42
CA SER A 7 15.31 4.88 15.19
C SER A 7 15.32 5.33 16.65
N ILE A 8 15.13 6.62 16.93
CA ILE A 8 15.07 7.16 18.30
C ILE A 8 13.86 6.59 19.05
N VAL A 9 12.70 6.50 18.39
CA VAL A 9 11.49 5.94 19.02
C VAL A 9 11.70 4.47 19.37
N TRP A 10 12.29 3.68 18.47
CA TRP A 10 12.58 2.27 18.75
C TRP A 10 13.54 2.07 19.92
N SER A 11 14.56 2.93 20.07
CA SER A 11 15.57 2.76 21.12
C SER A 11 15.15 3.33 22.47
N ARG A 12 14.42 4.45 22.49
CA ARG A 12 14.25 5.27 23.71
C ARG A 12 12.80 5.50 24.15
N ALA A 13 11.80 5.14 23.35
CA ALA A 13 10.41 5.45 23.73
C ALA A 13 9.93 4.55 24.89
N PRO A 14 9.55 5.12 26.05
CA PRO A 14 9.15 4.36 27.23
C PRO A 14 7.63 4.12 27.22
N VAL A 15 7.10 3.74 26.05
CA VAL A 15 5.67 3.47 25.82
C VAL A 15 5.51 2.09 25.19
N GLN A 16 4.35 1.47 25.41
CA GLN A 16 4.08 0.10 24.97
C GLN A 16 2.79 0.01 24.17
N SER A 17 2.58 -1.13 23.52
CA SER A 17 1.30 -1.49 22.88
C SER A 17 0.82 -0.44 21.87
N GLY A 18 -0.42 0.06 22.02
CA GLY A 18 -1.01 0.99 21.07
C GLY A 18 -0.32 2.35 21.02
N ASP A 19 0.22 2.82 22.14
CA ASP A 19 0.91 4.10 22.23
C ASP A 19 2.25 4.05 21.48
N LEU A 20 2.98 2.94 21.58
CA LEU A 20 4.21 2.72 20.80
C LEU A 20 3.92 2.70 19.29
N LEU A 21 2.87 1.97 18.87
CA LEU A 21 2.48 1.92 17.46
C LEU A 21 2.09 3.31 16.93
N MET A 22 1.41 4.13 17.74
CA MET A 22 1.08 5.50 17.35
C MET A 22 2.30 6.39 17.26
N LEU A 23 3.21 6.32 18.22
CA LEU A 23 4.42 7.10 18.20
C LEU A 23 5.31 6.74 16.98
N LEU A 24 5.40 5.45 16.65
CA LEU A 24 6.07 4.97 15.43
C LEU A 24 5.37 5.41 14.16
N ALA A 25 4.03 5.37 14.11
CA ALA A 25 3.27 5.83 12.96
C ALA A 25 3.45 7.34 12.71
N LEU A 26 3.56 8.14 13.78
CA LEU A 26 3.91 9.56 13.70
C LEU A 26 5.36 9.76 13.26
N ALA A 27 6.31 9.01 13.82
CA ALA A 27 7.72 9.06 13.48
C ALA A 27 7.99 8.76 12.00
N ASP A 28 7.33 7.75 11.45
CA ASP A 28 7.45 7.41 10.02
C ASP A 28 6.96 8.56 9.13
N ASN A 29 5.92 9.30 9.55
CA ASN A 29 5.43 10.46 8.79
C ASN A 29 6.17 11.76 9.11
N ALA A 30 7.09 11.77 10.07
CA ALA A 30 7.77 12.98 10.50
C ALA A 30 8.89 13.41 9.54
N ASP A 31 9.22 14.69 9.57
CA ASP A 31 10.47 15.24 9.05
C ASP A 31 11.62 15.09 10.06
N ASP A 32 12.83 15.56 9.71
CA ASP A 32 14.00 15.50 10.59
C ASP A 32 13.86 16.34 11.89
N ASN A 33 12.86 17.23 11.95
CA ASN A 33 12.52 18.02 13.14
C ASN A 33 11.41 17.39 13.98
N GLY A 34 10.92 16.19 13.60
CA GLY A 34 9.85 15.50 14.31
C GLY A 34 8.45 16.03 14.01
N VAL A 35 8.26 16.82 12.94
CA VAL A 35 6.97 17.39 12.55
C VAL A 35 6.26 16.48 11.55
N ALA A 36 5.00 16.15 11.81
CA ALA A 36 4.17 15.28 10.96
C ALA A 36 2.75 15.85 10.80
N PHE A 37 2.11 15.55 9.66
CA PHE A 37 0.73 15.98 9.35
C PHE A 37 -0.23 14.84 8.91
N PRO A 38 -0.16 13.62 9.48
CA PRO A 38 -1.07 12.55 9.09
C PRO A 38 -2.50 12.80 9.60
N SER A 39 -3.50 12.42 8.81
CA SER A 39 -4.90 12.43 9.29
C SER A 39 -5.14 11.30 10.30
N VAL A 40 -6.13 11.47 11.18
CA VAL A 40 -6.55 10.41 12.13
C VAL A 40 -7.04 9.16 11.38
N THR A 41 -7.69 9.33 10.23
CA THR A 41 -8.11 8.22 9.35
C THR A 41 -6.93 7.42 8.81
N TYR A 42 -5.87 8.12 8.39
CA TYR A 42 -4.64 7.49 7.93
C TYR A 42 -3.93 6.76 9.07
N LEU A 43 -3.80 7.38 10.25
CA LEU A 43 -3.21 6.75 11.44
C LEU A 43 -3.97 5.49 11.87
N ALA A 44 -5.31 5.54 11.85
CA ALA A 44 -6.17 4.40 12.14
C ALA A 44 -5.90 3.21 11.22
N SER A 45 -5.83 3.46 9.91
CA SER A 45 -5.49 2.44 8.92
C SER A 45 -4.07 1.89 9.13
N LYS A 46 -3.09 2.78 9.30
CA LYS A 46 -1.66 2.43 9.43
C LYS A 46 -1.38 1.59 10.68
N ALA A 47 -1.97 1.96 11.82
CA ALA A 47 -1.78 1.26 13.07
C ALA A 47 -2.79 0.12 13.29
N ARG A 48 -3.71 -0.11 12.34
CA ARG A 48 -4.79 -1.13 12.42
C ARG A 48 -5.65 -0.97 13.67
N MET A 49 -6.03 0.27 13.98
CA MET A 49 -6.83 0.63 15.15
C MET A 49 -8.10 1.37 14.75
N SER A 50 -9.12 1.31 15.60
CA SER A 50 -10.29 2.19 15.45
C SER A 50 -9.88 3.65 15.68
N GLN A 51 -10.58 4.60 15.04
CA GLN A 51 -10.31 6.03 15.22
C GLN A 51 -10.41 6.47 16.69
N ARG A 52 -11.35 5.87 17.44
CA ARG A 52 -11.50 6.09 18.89
C ARG A 52 -10.24 5.68 19.66
N ASN A 53 -9.64 4.53 19.31
CA ASN A 53 -8.42 4.09 19.96
C ASN A 53 -7.21 4.95 19.56
N VAL A 54 -7.13 5.39 18.31
CA VAL A 54 -6.12 6.35 17.84
C VAL A 54 -6.18 7.64 18.66
N GLN A 55 -7.37 8.23 18.81
CA GLN A 55 -7.56 9.44 19.61
C GLN A 55 -7.22 9.24 21.09
N ARG A 56 -7.47 8.04 21.64
CA ARG A 56 -7.06 7.70 23.01
C ARG A 56 -5.53 7.66 23.13
N CYS A 57 -4.86 6.97 22.22
CA CYS A 57 -3.40 6.86 22.21
C CYS A 57 -2.73 8.22 21.99
N LEU A 58 -3.26 9.04 21.06
CA LEU A 58 -2.77 10.40 20.83
C LEU A 58 -2.86 11.28 22.09
N ARG A 59 -3.99 11.22 22.82
CA ARG A 59 -4.13 11.93 24.09
C ARG A 59 -3.22 11.38 25.19
N SER A 60 -3.01 10.06 25.23
CA SER A 60 -2.05 9.42 26.14
C SER A 60 -0.63 9.93 25.91
N LEU A 61 -0.17 9.92 24.66
CA LEU A 61 1.15 10.40 24.25
C LEU A 61 1.34 11.91 24.47
N GLU A 62 0.29 12.71 24.24
CA GLU A 62 0.31 14.15 24.51
C GLU A 62 0.35 14.44 26.01
N GLY A 63 -0.47 13.74 26.80
CA GLY A 63 -0.46 13.86 28.27
C GLY A 63 0.87 13.46 28.90
N ALA A 64 1.58 12.51 28.28
CA ALA A 64 2.92 12.11 28.69
C ALA A 64 4.04 13.01 28.11
N GLY A 65 3.73 13.99 27.26
CA GLY A 65 4.68 14.96 26.70
C GLY A 65 5.56 14.44 25.55
N TYR A 66 5.31 13.23 25.04
CA TYR A 66 6.05 12.66 23.90
C TYR A 66 5.68 13.32 22.57
N ILE A 67 4.47 13.84 22.47
CA ILE A 67 4.00 14.56 21.31
C ILE A 67 3.28 15.85 21.71
N GLN A 68 3.20 16.79 20.79
CA GLN A 68 2.34 17.97 20.87
C GLN A 68 1.38 17.97 19.69
N ILE A 69 0.09 18.13 19.96
CA ILE A 69 -0.93 18.24 18.92
C ILE A 69 -1.29 19.71 18.74
N ILE A 70 -1.12 20.21 17.51
CA ILE A 70 -1.55 21.54 17.11
C ILE A 70 -2.74 21.33 16.18
N GLU A 71 -3.94 21.54 16.72
CA GLU A 71 -5.18 21.46 15.95
C GLU A 71 -5.15 22.44 14.80
N ARG A 72 -5.56 21.99 13.60
CA ARG A 72 -5.59 22.79 12.37
C ARG A 72 -4.26 23.47 12.01
N GLY A 73 -3.13 22.98 12.52
CA GLY A 73 -1.80 23.54 12.28
C GLY A 73 -1.11 23.03 11.01
N GLY A 74 -1.75 22.14 10.25
CA GLY A 74 -1.20 21.52 9.04
C GLY A 74 -1.83 22.03 7.74
N PRO A 75 -1.27 21.62 6.58
CA PRO A 75 -1.86 21.91 5.28
C PRO A 75 -3.34 21.49 5.25
N SER A 76 -4.20 22.36 4.70
CA SER A 76 -5.65 22.13 4.57
C SER A 76 -6.41 21.93 5.89
N GLY A 77 -5.91 22.48 7.01
CA GLY A 77 -6.58 22.41 8.31
C GLY A 77 -6.46 21.05 9.01
N SER A 78 -5.54 20.20 8.56
CA SER A 78 -5.17 18.96 9.25
C SER A 78 -4.45 19.24 10.58
N ASN A 79 -4.47 18.27 11.49
CA ASN A 79 -3.72 18.38 12.74
C ASN A 79 -2.22 18.26 12.44
N LYS A 80 -1.44 19.12 13.09
CA LYS A 80 0.02 19.06 13.08
C LYS A 80 0.48 18.38 14.36
N TYR A 81 1.29 17.36 14.22
CA TYR A 81 1.90 16.64 15.33
C TYR A 81 3.38 16.97 15.38
N ARG A 82 3.90 17.19 16.59
CA ARG A 82 5.33 17.36 16.82
C ARG A 82 5.80 16.33 17.83
N VAL A 83 6.70 15.44 17.42
CA VAL A 83 7.39 14.50 18.31
C VAL A 83 8.43 15.26 19.14
N ASN A 84 8.42 15.06 20.45
CA ASN A 84 9.36 15.70 21.35
C ASN A 84 10.72 14.98 21.35
N LEU A 85 11.53 15.29 20.34
CA LEU A 85 12.85 14.68 20.14
C LEU A 85 13.84 14.97 21.27
N LYS A 86 13.68 16.09 21.98
CA LYS A 86 14.55 16.42 23.12
C LYS A 86 14.30 15.44 24.25
N LEU A 87 13.04 15.32 24.67
CA LEU A 87 12.63 14.38 25.71
C LEU A 87 13.03 12.95 25.37
N LEU A 88 12.79 12.50 24.13
CA LEU A 88 13.18 11.15 23.71
C LEU A 88 14.70 10.93 23.69
N ARG A 89 15.51 11.97 23.43
CA ARG A 89 16.99 11.85 23.46
C ARG A 89 17.55 11.88 24.88
N ASP A 90 16.86 12.54 25.81
CA ASP A 90 17.32 12.64 27.19
C ASP A 90 16.98 11.38 28.01
N LEU A 91 16.16 10.48 27.45
CA LEU A 91 15.88 9.17 28.04
C LEU A 91 17.05 8.18 27.84
N PRO A 92 17.28 7.28 28.81
CA PRO A 92 18.32 6.26 28.71
C PRO A 92 18.07 5.31 27.51
N ASP A 93 19.15 4.78 26.92
CA ASP A 93 19.08 3.85 25.78
C ASP A 93 18.56 2.44 26.17
N GLU A 94 18.37 2.17 27.47
CA GLU A 94 17.71 0.95 27.91
C GLU A 94 16.19 1.11 27.87
N TYR A 95 15.54 0.22 27.13
CA TYR A 95 14.11 -0.05 27.24
C TYR A 95 13.84 -0.54 28.67
N VAL A 96 13.58 0.40 29.59
CA VAL A 96 13.06 0.07 30.91
C VAL A 96 11.65 -0.45 30.67
N THR A 97 11.48 -1.76 30.70
CA THR A 97 10.19 -2.33 31.04
C THR A 97 9.82 -1.73 32.38
N THR A 98 8.94 -0.73 32.41
CA THR A 98 8.21 -0.46 33.63
C THR A 98 7.39 -1.71 33.87
N LYS A 99 7.98 -2.67 34.60
CA LYS A 99 7.18 -3.59 35.41
C LYS A 99 6.23 -2.67 36.15
N ARG A 100 4.93 -2.89 35.98
CA ARG A 100 3.99 -2.34 36.95
C ARG A 100 4.49 -2.85 38.28
N ASP A 101 4.86 -1.94 39.17
CA ASP A 101 5.13 -2.29 40.56
C ASP A 101 3.81 -2.80 41.12
N ASP A 102 3.63 -4.12 41.05
CA ASP A 102 2.65 -4.86 41.83
C ASP A 102 3.23 -4.94 43.26
N GLY A 103 3.18 -3.79 43.95
CA GLY A 103 3.52 -3.61 45.36
C GLY A 103 2.26 -3.41 46.20
N GLU A 104 1.70 -4.53 46.62
CA GLU A 104 0.68 -4.80 47.63
C GLU A 104 0.16 -3.64 48.51
N THR A 105 -1.14 -3.34 48.37
CA THR A 105 -2.06 -3.32 49.52
C THR A 105 -3.45 -3.80 49.06
N GLY A 106 -3.72 -5.08 49.31
CA GLY A 106 -5.04 -5.68 49.62
C GLY A 106 -6.24 -5.40 48.71
N GLY A 107 -6.64 -6.40 47.91
CA GLY A 107 -7.99 -6.48 47.35
C GLY A 107 -8.11 -7.46 46.19
N ASP A 108 -8.35 -8.73 46.52
CA ASP A 108 -8.75 -9.83 45.65
C ASP A 108 -9.70 -9.41 44.51
N VAL A 109 -9.29 -9.61 43.24
CA VAL A 109 -10.05 -10.27 42.15
C VAL A 109 -9.07 -10.55 41.00
N GLY A 110 -8.85 -11.84 40.69
CA GLY A 110 -8.08 -12.26 39.53
C GLY A 110 -8.77 -11.89 38.20
N VAL A 111 -8.02 -11.30 37.26
CA VAL A 111 -8.43 -11.17 35.86
C VAL A 111 -7.24 -11.50 34.94
N THR A 112 -7.32 -12.69 34.34
CA THR A 112 -6.55 -13.15 33.18
C THR A 112 -6.57 -12.11 32.05
N PRO A 113 -5.48 -11.91 31.26
CA PRO A 113 -5.51 -10.95 30.17
C PRO A 113 -6.42 -11.45 29.04
N THR A 114 -7.57 -10.80 28.88
CA THR A 114 -8.50 -11.06 27.78
C THR A 114 -7.89 -10.57 26.46
N ILE A 115 -7.49 -11.54 25.65
CA ILE A 115 -7.37 -11.41 24.20
C ILE A 115 -8.76 -11.09 23.62
N CYS A 116 -8.80 -10.10 22.73
CA CYS A 116 -9.79 -9.85 21.68
C CYS A 116 -11.26 -10.28 21.96
N GLN A 117 -12.07 -9.36 22.48
CA GLN A 117 -13.52 -9.42 22.26
C GLN A 117 -14.08 -8.01 22.10
N GLY A 118 -14.81 -7.78 21.01
CA GLY A 118 -15.45 -6.51 20.72
C GLY A 118 -16.57 -6.23 21.72
N ASP A 119 -16.57 -5.03 22.28
CA ASP A 119 -17.68 -4.53 23.10
C ASP A 119 -18.96 -4.45 22.25
N VAL A 120 -19.86 -5.41 22.46
CA VAL A 120 -21.28 -5.29 22.14
C VAL A 120 -22.02 -5.00 23.44
N GLY A 121 -22.51 -3.77 23.55
CA GLY A 121 -23.76 -3.43 24.25
C GLY A 121 -23.69 -3.21 25.76
N VAL A 122 -23.93 -1.96 26.18
CA VAL A 122 -24.90 -1.63 27.25
C VAL A 122 -25.56 -0.30 26.89
N THR A 123 -26.82 -0.35 26.48
CA THR A 123 -27.78 0.77 26.50
C THR A 123 -28.29 0.94 27.93
N GLY A 124 -27.91 2.01 28.61
CA GLY A 124 -28.46 2.37 29.92
C GLY A 124 -29.46 3.52 29.78
N GLY A 125 -30.76 3.20 29.78
CA GLY A 125 -31.83 4.18 29.71
C GLY A 125 -33.21 3.55 29.85
N VAL A 126 -33.45 2.82 30.95
CA VAL A 126 -34.80 2.42 31.38
C VAL A 126 -34.99 2.93 32.81
N THR A 127 -35.93 3.86 32.98
CA THR A 127 -36.42 4.34 34.27
C THR A 127 -37.45 3.33 34.81
N PRO A 128 -37.40 2.93 36.10
CA PRO A 128 -38.30 1.91 36.63
C PRO A 128 -39.70 2.46 36.95
N ALA A 129 -40.63 1.53 37.01
CA ALA A 129 -42.06 1.70 37.17
C ALA A 129 -42.49 2.39 38.48
N SER A 130 -43.60 3.12 38.38
CA SER A 130 -44.50 3.42 39.50
C SER A 130 -45.83 2.68 39.33
N ARG A 131 -46.36 2.24 40.48
CA ARG A 131 -47.58 1.45 40.71
C ARG A 131 -48.88 2.24 40.45
N GLY A 132 -49.87 1.53 39.91
CA GLY A 132 -51.26 1.56 40.40
C GLY A 132 -52.29 2.31 39.54
N GLY A 133 -53.37 1.61 39.16
CA GLY A 133 -54.65 2.21 38.75
C GLY A 133 -55.41 1.46 37.65
N ASP A 134 -56.17 0.43 38.04
CA ASP A 134 -57.29 -0.16 37.29
C ASP A 134 -58.42 0.86 37.08
N VAL A 135 -59.01 0.98 35.88
CA VAL A 135 -60.46 1.14 35.66
C VAL A 135 -60.87 0.81 34.19
N GLY A 136 -61.84 -0.10 34.02
CA GLY A 136 -62.98 -0.03 33.05
C GLY A 136 -62.69 -0.20 31.54
N VAL A 137 -63.06 -1.32 30.90
CA VAL A 137 -64.38 -1.56 30.23
C VAL A 137 -64.71 -0.45 29.20
N THR A 138 -64.68 -0.70 27.88
CA THR A 138 -65.81 -1.29 27.12
C THR A 138 -65.39 -2.10 25.88
N LEU A 139 -66.06 -3.24 25.74
CA LEU A 139 -66.28 -4.02 24.51
C LEU A 139 -67.09 -3.21 23.48
N THR A 140 -66.77 -3.35 22.20
CA THR A 140 -67.77 -3.30 21.13
C THR A 140 -67.49 -4.35 20.07
N VAL A 141 -68.38 -5.33 20.05
CA VAL A 141 -68.67 -6.27 18.97
C VAL A 141 -69.32 -5.49 17.83
N ILE A 142 -68.80 -5.62 16.61
CA ILE A 142 -69.60 -5.49 15.38
C ILE A 142 -69.14 -6.59 14.42
N GLU A 143 -70.03 -7.57 14.23
CA GLU A 143 -69.96 -8.61 13.20
C GLU A 143 -70.71 -8.16 11.92
N PRO A 144 -70.57 -8.87 10.78
CA PRO A 144 -70.30 -8.30 9.45
C PRO A 144 -71.54 -8.27 8.52
N PRO A 145 -71.37 -8.01 7.21
CA PRO A 145 -72.07 -8.90 6.28
C PRO A 145 -71.25 -9.39 5.08
N LEU A 146 -71.76 -10.52 4.58
CA LEU A 146 -71.31 -11.42 3.54
C LEU A 146 -71.19 -10.84 2.10
N GLU A 147 -70.24 -11.43 1.39
CA GLU A 147 -69.91 -11.54 -0.05
C GLU A 147 -71.10 -11.78 -1.03
N PRO A 148 -70.99 -11.62 -2.40
CA PRO A 148 -70.05 -12.42 -3.22
C PRO A 148 -69.56 -11.94 -4.63
N SER A 149 -68.50 -12.64 -5.07
CA SER A 149 -68.16 -13.08 -6.45
C SER A 149 -67.77 -12.08 -7.55
N SER A 150 -66.49 -12.13 -7.99
CA SER A 150 -66.10 -12.67 -9.32
C SER A 150 -64.59 -12.62 -9.60
N LEU A 151 -63.98 -13.80 -9.75
CA LEU A 151 -62.93 -14.20 -10.73
C LEU A 151 -61.76 -13.23 -11.05
N SER A 152 -60.55 -13.59 -10.61
CA SER A 152 -59.55 -14.29 -11.44
C SER A 152 -58.08 -13.98 -11.09
N ALA A 153 -57.28 -15.04 -11.20
CA ALA A 153 -55.83 -15.09 -11.39
C ALA A 153 -54.93 -14.71 -10.19
N GLY A 154 -54.25 -15.75 -9.68
CA GLY A 154 -53.39 -15.71 -8.52
C GLY A 154 -52.18 -14.78 -8.67
N ARG A 155 -51.86 -14.11 -7.58
CA ARG A 155 -50.57 -13.45 -7.37
C ARG A 155 -49.85 -14.22 -6.28
N GLU A 156 -48.99 -15.15 -6.68
CA GLU A 156 -47.94 -15.64 -5.79
C GLU A 156 -47.10 -14.44 -5.36
N ARG A 157 -47.33 -13.98 -4.13
CA ARG A 157 -46.52 -12.95 -3.51
C ARG A 157 -45.24 -13.64 -3.00
N GLY A 158 -44.29 -13.77 -3.91
CA GLY A 158 -42.93 -14.23 -3.61
C GLY A 158 -42.28 -13.37 -2.54
N SER A 159 -41.56 -14.04 -1.65
CA SER A 159 -40.87 -13.50 -0.48
C SER A 159 -39.58 -12.71 -0.80
N ASP A 160 -39.36 -12.30 -2.06
CA ASP A 160 -38.03 -11.86 -2.52
C ASP A 160 -37.84 -10.33 -2.62
N ASP A 161 -38.91 -9.53 -2.51
CA ASP A 161 -38.90 -8.10 -2.87
C ASP A 161 -38.18 -7.18 -1.83
N VAL A 162 -38.03 -7.63 -0.58
CA VAL A 162 -37.39 -6.82 0.49
C VAL A 162 -35.85 -6.90 0.45
N SER A 163 -35.30 -7.95 -0.16
CA SER A 163 -33.85 -8.16 -0.29
C SER A 163 -33.23 -7.21 -1.31
N ASP A 164 -33.92 -7.00 -2.44
CA ASP A 164 -33.41 -6.21 -3.55
C ASP A 164 -33.31 -4.71 -3.20
N GLY A 165 -34.29 -4.15 -2.50
CA GLY A 165 -34.24 -2.74 -2.08
C GLY A 165 -33.01 -2.40 -1.20
N LYS A 166 -32.56 -3.33 -0.34
CA LYS A 166 -31.34 -3.14 0.47
C LYS A 166 -30.07 -3.26 -0.37
N SER A 167 -30.04 -4.16 -1.35
CA SER A 167 -28.90 -4.35 -2.26
C SER A 167 -28.69 -3.07 -3.10
N VAL A 168 -29.78 -2.51 -3.62
CA VAL A 168 -29.79 -1.27 -4.42
C VAL A 168 -29.34 -0.08 -3.58
N LYS A 169 -29.83 0.05 -2.34
CA LYS A 169 -29.39 1.13 -1.45
C LYS A 169 -27.90 1.05 -1.10
N ARG A 170 -27.35 -0.16 -0.89
CA ARG A 170 -25.90 -0.36 -0.68
C ARG A 170 -25.11 -0.03 -1.94
N ALA A 171 -25.60 -0.41 -3.12
CA ALA A 171 -24.99 -0.05 -4.40
C ALA A 171 -24.94 1.46 -4.60
N PHE A 172 -26.06 2.16 -4.34
CA PHE A 172 -26.12 3.61 -4.35
C PHE A 172 -25.12 4.24 -3.38
N GLN A 173 -25.07 3.76 -2.13
CA GLN A 173 -24.15 4.28 -1.13
C GLN A 173 -22.68 4.11 -1.56
N ARG A 174 -22.32 2.99 -2.21
CA ARG A 174 -20.98 2.78 -2.78
C ARG A 174 -20.66 3.80 -3.87
N LEU A 175 -21.62 4.11 -4.74
CA LEU A 175 -21.44 5.06 -5.84
C LEU A 175 -21.15 6.46 -5.31
N VAL A 176 -21.96 6.94 -4.37
CA VAL A 176 -21.90 8.33 -3.86
C VAL A 176 -20.87 8.54 -2.75
N ASN A 177 -20.32 7.46 -2.17
CA ASN A 177 -19.31 7.59 -1.13
C ASN A 177 -18.07 8.32 -1.67
N ALA A 178 -17.64 9.36 -0.94
CA ALA A 178 -16.55 10.26 -1.29
C ALA A 178 -16.73 10.98 -2.64
N TRP A 179 -17.97 11.32 -3.02
CA TRP A 179 -18.21 12.14 -4.21
C TRP A 179 -17.64 13.56 -4.05
N PRO A 180 -16.73 14.02 -4.94
CA PRO A 180 -16.07 15.32 -4.79
C PRO A 180 -17.07 16.48 -4.73
N GLY A 181 -16.95 17.32 -3.69
CA GLY A 181 -17.74 18.55 -3.55
C GLY A 181 -19.21 18.35 -3.15
N PHE A 182 -19.63 17.13 -2.79
CA PHE A 182 -21.01 16.82 -2.39
C PHE A 182 -21.14 16.29 -0.95
N GLU A 183 -20.09 16.44 -0.13
CA GLU A 183 -20.11 16.06 1.28
C GLU A 183 -21.17 16.88 2.04
N GLY A 184 -22.09 16.19 2.72
CA GLY A 184 -23.14 16.81 3.52
C GLY A 184 -24.33 17.40 2.72
N LEU A 185 -24.32 17.30 1.38
CA LEU A 185 -25.46 17.71 0.56
C LEU A 185 -26.52 16.60 0.43
N SER A 186 -27.78 17.00 0.19
CA SER A 186 -28.88 16.06 -0.01
C SER A 186 -28.68 15.24 -1.29
N LEU A 187 -28.73 13.91 -1.15
CA LEU A 187 -28.57 12.96 -2.24
C LEU A 187 -29.91 12.38 -2.74
N VAL A 188 -31.04 12.90 -2.26
CA VAL A 188 -32.39 12.37 -2.57
C VAL A 188 -32.64 12.37 -4.09
N SER A 189 -32.24 13.42 -4.79
CA SER A 189 -32.38 13.48 -6.25
C SER A 189 -31.51 12.43 -6.96
N ALA A 190 -30.31 12.15 -6.44
CA ALA A 190 -29.43 11.13 -7.01
C ALA A 190 -29.95 9.71 -6.72
N GLU A 191 -30.50 9.47 -5.53
CA GLU A 191 -31.12 8.19 -5.16
C GLU A 191 -32.30 7.88 -6.09
N ARG A 192 -33.13 8.89 -6.38
CA ARG A 192 -34.25 8.76 -7.34
C ARG A 192 -33.78 8.42 -8.74
N GLU A 193 -32.69 9.03 -9.23
CA GLU A 193 -32.14 8.67 -10.55
C GLU A 193 -31.52 7.27 -10.55
N PHE A 194 -30.84 6.87 -9.47
CA PHE A 194 -30.25 5.53 -9.36
C PHE A 194 -31.29 4.42 -9.37
N CYS A 195 -32.43 4.62 -8.69
CA CYS A 195 -33.52 3.66 -8.66
C CYS A 195 -34.21 3.47 -10.03
N LYS A 196 -34.13 4.45 -10.93
CA LYS A 196 -34.68 4.33 -12.30
C LYS A 196 -33.81 3.47 -13.22
N LEU A 197 -32.51 3.33 -12.92
CA LEU A 197 -31.59 2.54 -13.74
C LEU A 197 -31.84 1.04 -13.60
N SER A 198 -31.53 0.27 -14.66
CA SER A 198 -31.52 -1.19 -14.62
C SER A 198 -30.38 -1.70 -13.73
N ALA A 199 -30.40 -2.99 -13.35
CA ALA A 199 -29.30 -3.57 -12.57
C ALA A 199 -27.95 -3.47 -13.31
N GLU A 200 -27.94 -3.75 -14.61
CA GLU A 200 -26.75 -3.65 -15.46
C GLU A 200 -26.21 -2.20 -15.54
N ASP A 201 -27.11 -1.23 -15.69
CA ASP A 201 -26.72 0.19 -15.74
C ASP A 201 -26.18 0.69 -14.40
N ARG A 202 -26.73 0.23 -13.28
CA ARG A 202 -26.22 0.54 -11.93
C ARG A 202 -24.79 0.01 -11.75
N ASP A 203 -24.53 -1.20 -12.22
CA ASP A 203 -23.19 -1.81 -12.16
C ASP A 203 -22.20 -1.12 -13.10
N ALA A 204 -22.64 -0.73 -14.30
CA ALA A 204 -21.84 0.06 -15.23
C ALA A 204 -21.49 1.43 -14.65
N ALA A 205 -22.47 2.14 -14.08
CA ALA A 205 -22.26 3.43 -13.41
C ALA A 205 -21.30 3.31 -12.22
N LEU A 206 -21.42 2.24 -11.41
CA LEU A 206 -20.49 1.97 -10.31
C LEU A 206 -19.06 1.74 -10.81
N ARG A 207 -18.89 0.87 -11.82
CA ARG A 207 -17.59 0.50 -12.37
C ARG A 207 -16.86 1.69 -13.00
N MET A 208 -17.60 2.56 -13.67
CA MET A 208 -17.05 3.64 -14.48
C MET A 208 -16.98 4.99 -13.76
N ARG A 209 -17.43 5.08 -12.50
CA ARG A 209 -17.37 6.31 -11.69
C ARG A 209 -15.97 6.89 -11.60
N ASP A 210 -15.01 6.12 -11.10
CA ASP A 210 -13.64 6.60 -10.88
C ASP A 210 -12.87 6.85 -12.18
N PRO A 211 -12.99 6.00 -13.22
CA PRO A 211 -12.49 6.31 -14.55
C PRO A 211 -13.03 7.65 -15.09
N TRP A 212 -14.32 7.91 -14.93
CA TRP A 212 -14.94 9.15 -15.39
C TRP A 212 -14.45 10.38 -14.61
N LEU A 213 -14.36 10.30 -13.27
CA LEU A 213 -13.79 11.38 -12.45
C LEU A 213 -12.33 11.67 -12.84
N SER A 214 -11.56 10.63 -13.17
CA SER A 214 -10.19 10.78 -13.66
C SER A 214 -10.12 11.45 -15.03
N LEU A 215 -11.07 11.16 -15.92
CA LEU A 215 -11.19 11.80 -17.24
C LEU A 215 -11.52 13.29 -17.12
N LEU A 216 -12.40 13.69 -16.19
CA LEU A 216 -12.68 15.11 -15.92
C LEU A 216 -11.43 15.87 -15.48
N ARG A 217 -10.64 15.30 -14.57
CA ARG A 217 -9.38 15.90 -14.11
C ARG A 217 -8.37 16.03 -15.25
N LYS A 218 -8.23 15.01 -16.10
CA LYS A 218 -7.35 15.06 -17.29
C LYS A 218 -7.75 16.15 -18.28
N ASN A 219 -9.06 16.41 -18.42
CA ASN A 219 -9.59 17.43 -19.31
C ASN A 219 -9.55 18.84 -18.70
N GLY A 220 -8.91 19.04 -17.54
CA GLY A 220 -8.77 20.34 -16.89
C GLY A 220 -10.08 20.92 -16.36
N LYS A 221 -11.10 20.09 -16.11
CA LYS A 221 -12.36 20.54 -15.49
C LYS A 221 -12.23 20.48 -13.96
N ASP A 222 -12.31 21.64 -13.31
CA ASP A 222 -12.22 21.77 -11.86
C ASP A 222 -13.56 21.48 -11.14
N HIS A 223 -14.68 21.61 -11.85
CA HIS A 223 -16.00 21.32 -11.29
C HIS A 223 -16.42 19.87 -11.57
N THR A 224 -16.74 19.14 -10.49
CA THR A 224 -17.35 17.80 -10.58
C THR A 224 -18.87 17.93 -10.56
N PRO A 225 -19.58 17.48 -11.62
CA PRO A 225 -21.04 17.46 -11.65
C PRO A 225 -21.66 16.69 -10.47
N ALA A 226 -22.90 17.03 -10.13
CA ALA A 226 -23.65 16.35 -9.10
C ALA A 226 -23.82 14.85 -9.42
N PRO A 227 -23.89 13.97 -8.40
CA PRO A 227 -24.17 12.54 -8.61
C PRO A 227 -25.48 12.31 -9.38
N SER A 228 -26.48 13.17 -9.17
CA SER A 228 -27.75 13.12 -9.91
C SER A 228 -27.58 13.43 -11.40
N THR A 229 -26.68 14.35 -11.77
CA THR A 229 -26.35 14.65 -13.17
C THR A 229 -25.59 13.49 -13.80
N TYR A 230 -24.62 12.93 -13.10
CA TYR A 230 -23.89 11.73 -13.54
C TYR A 230 -24.83 10.57 -13.86
N LEU A 231 -25.81 10.33 -12.98
CA LEU A 231 -26.82 9.28 -13.13
C LEU A 231 -27.82 9.55 -14.26
N ARG A 232 -28.34 10.78 -14.34
CA ARG A 232 -29.36 11.18 -15.30
C ARG A 232 -28.84 11.24 -16.74
N GLU A 233 -27.64 11.77 -16.93
CA GLU A 233 -27.02 11.97 -18.25
C GLU A 233 -26.16 10.78 -18.68
N ARG A 234 -26.14 9.69 -17.90
CA ARG A 234 -25.38 8.47 -18.20
C ARG A 234 -23.90 8.73 -18.49
N LEU A 235 -23.28 9.63 -17.71
CA LEU A 235 -21.94 10.14 -18.01
C LEU A 235 -20.84 9.06 -17.96
N TRP A 236 -21.11 7.88 -17.40
CA TRP A 236 -20.22 6.71 -17.50
C TRP A 236 -19.98 6.24 -18.93
N GLU A 237 -20.91 6.48 -19.85
CA GLU A 237 -20.80 6.06 -21.25
C GLU A 237 -19.78 6.90 -22.04
N ALA A 238 -19.50 8.12 -21.56
CA ALA A 238 -18.52 9.01 -22.16
C ALA A 238 -17.07 8.59 -21.83
N VAL A 239 -16.86 7.62 -20.94
CA VAL A 239 -15.53 7.07 -20.67
C VAL A 239 -15.16 6.14 -21.81
N PRO A 240 -14.09 6.43 -22.58
CA PRO A 240 -13.61 5.50 -23.59
C PRO A 240 -13.38 4.14 -22.93
N GLN A 241 -13.89 3.06 -23.53
CA GLN A 241 -13.59 1.71 -23.07
C GLN A 241 -12.08 1.49 -23.21
N GLN A 242 -11.31 1.82 -22.17
CA GLN A 242 -9.93 1.44 -22.09
C GLN A 242 -9.93 -0.09 -22.02
N GLN A 243 -9.35 -0.73 -23.03
CA GLN A 243 -8.91 -2.11 -22.93
C GLN A 243 -8.16 -2.25 -21.59
N PRO A 244 -8.38 -3.33 -20.82
CA PRO A 244 -7.79 -3.47 -19.50
C PRO A 244 -6.30 -3.15 -19.58
N SER A 245 -5.91 -2.06 -18.93
CA SER A 245 -4.49 -1.71 -18.83
C SER A 245 -3.80 -2.82 -18.06
N GLU A 246 -2.67 -3.28 -18.60
CA GLU A 246 -1.83 -4.37 -18.12
C GLU A 246 -1.17 -4.04 -16.76
N CYS A 247 -1.95 -3.68 -15.74
CA CYS A 247 -1.46 -3.41 -14.39
C CYS A 247 -1.34 -4.68 -13.53
N ALA A 248 -1.40 -5.86 -14.14
CA ALA A 248 -1.02 -7.10 -13.46
C ALA A 248 0.52 -7.18 -13.48
N HIS A 249 1.14 -6.75 -12.39
CA HIS A 249 2.57 -6.93 -12.20
C HIS A 249 2.86 -8.24 -11.48
N VAL A 250 3.82 -9.01 -11.99
CA VAL A 250 4.33 -10.21 -11.33
C VAL A 250 5.61 -9.84 -10.57
N VAL A 251 5.66 -10.17 -9.29
CA VAL A 251 6.85 -9.94 -8.47
C VAL A 251 7.87 -11.04 -8.75
N ALA A 252 9.00 -10.68 -9.36
CA ALA A 252 10.14 -11.56 -9.52
C ALA A 252 11.10 -11.42 -8.32
N PRO A 253 11.27 -12.47 -7.50
CA PRO A 253 12.15 -12.41 -6.33
C PRO A 253 13.62 -12.24 -6.75
N ALA A 254 14.39 -11.51 -5.95
CA ALA A 254 15.82 -11.32 -6.16
C ALA A 254 16.55 -12.66 -6.30
N PHE A 255 17.47 -12.75 -7.27
CA PHE A 255 18.24 -13.96 -7.59
C PHE A 255 17.41 -15.18 -8.05
N GLY A 256 16.10 -15.00 -8.26
CA GLY A 256 15.20 -16.02 -8.81
C GLY A 256 15.27 -16.12 -10.34
N LYS A 257 14.64 -17.16 -10.91
CA LYS A 257 14.68 -17.46 -12.37
C LYS A 257 14.32 -16.25 -13.26
N GLN A 258 13.12 -15.71 -13.08
CA GLN A 258 12.61 -14.57 -13.85
C GLN A 258 13.50 -13.32 -13.68
N TRP A 259 13.95 -13.08 -12.45
CA TRP A 259 14.86 -11.97 -12.13
C TRP A 259 16.20 -12.13 -12.86
N THR A 260 16.82 -13.32 -12.82
CA THR A 260 18.10 -13.54 -13.50
C THR A 260 17.97 -13.44 -15.02
N VAL A 261 16.91 -13.98 -15.61
CA VAL A 261 16.69 -13.88 -17.07
C VAL A 261 16.52 -12.42 -17.49
N HIS A 262 15.80 -11.61 -16.72
CA HIS A 262 15.67 -10.19 -17.00
C HIS A 262 17.01 -9.44 -16.84
N LEU A 263 17.79 -9.75 -15.81
CA LEU A 263 19.14 -9.20 -15.63
C LEU A 263 20.02 -9.51 -16.86
N LEU A 264 20.06 -10.76 -17.29
CA LEU A 264 20.88 -11.20 -18.42
C LEU A 264 20.46 -10.52 -19.73
N ARG A 265 19.16 -10.28 -19.93
CA ARG A 265 18.66 -9.49 -21.07
C ARG A 265 19.15 -8.05 -21.04
N LEU A 266 19.12 -7.40 -19.88
CA LEU A 266 19.68 -6.05 -19.74
C LEU A 266 21.17 -6.04 -20.07
N LEU A 267 21.93 -7.04 -19.59
CA LEU A 267 23.37 -7.16 -19.83
C LEU A 267 23.73 -7.52 -21.28
N ALA A 268 22.84 -8.20 -22.00
CA ALA A 268 23.01 -8.49 -23.42
C ALA A 268 22.87 -7.25 -24.32
N THR A 269 22.24 -6.17 -23.83
CA THR A 269 22.18 -4.89 -24.56
C THR A 269 23.52 -4.16 -24.53
N ALA A 270 23.78 -3.32 -25.55
CA ALA A 270 25.01 -2.54 -25.65
C ALA A 270 25.16 -1.59 -24.43
N PRO A 271 26.37 -1.50 -23.83
CA PRO A 271 26.58 -0.61 -22.69
C PRO A 271 26.51 0.85 -23.10
N ILE A 272 26.14 1.71 -22.14
CA ILE A 272 26.33 3.15 -22.29
C ILE A 272 27.80 3.53 -22.10
N GLU A 273 28.21 4.63 -22.71
CA GLU A 273 29.57 5.14 -22.54
C GLU A 273 29.78 5.61 -21.09
N PRO A 274 30.81 5.11 -20.37
CA PRO A 274 31.08 5.53 -19.01
C PRO A 274 31.49 7.01 -18.97
N PRO A 275 31.24 7.72 -17.85
CA PRO A 275 31.73 9.10 -17.68
C PRO A 275 33.27 9.16 -17.80
N ALA A 276 33.84 10.35 -17.95
CA ALA A 276 35.29 10.48 -18.05
C ALA A 276 36.00 9.93 -16.77
N PRO A 277 37.01 9.04 -16.91
CA PRO A 277 37.76 8.55 -15.76
C PRO A 277 38.62 9.64 -15.10
N PRO A 278 38.96 9.50 -13.81
CA PRO A 278 40.03 10.29 -13.19
C PRO A 278 41.35 10.14 -13.97
N ALA A 279 42.17 11.19 -13.97
CA ALA A 279 43.41 11.24 -14.79
C ALA A 279 44.35 10.05 -14.58
N PHE A 280 44.43 9.51 -13.34
CA PHE A 280 45.21 8.30 -13.06
C PHE A 280 44.67 7.07 -13.82
N ILE A 281 43.36 6.83 -13.75
CA ILE A 281 42.70 5.72 -14.44
C ILE A 281 42.72 5.93 -15.96
N GLN A 282 42.59 7.17 -16.42
CA GLN A 282 42.72 7.50 -17.84
C GLN A 282 44.10 7.13 -18.38
N LYS A 283 45.17 7.51 -17.67
CA LYS A 283 46.54 7.12 -18.02
C LYS A 283 46.74 5.61 -17.97
N LEU A 284 46.15 4.94 -16.98
CA LEU A 284 46.22 3.48 -16.84
C LEU A 284 45.56 2.75 -18.01
N ILE A 285 44.38 3.20 -18.44
CA ILE A 285 43.67 2.64 -19.61
C ILE A 285 44.46 2.92 -20.89
N ALA A 286 44.94 4.16 -21.08
CA ALA A 286 45.71 4.55 -22.25
C ALA A 286 47.06 3.81 -22.36
N ALA A 287 47.70 3.49 -21.22
CA ALA A 287 48.91 2.68 -21.17
C ALA A 287 48.67 1.21 -21.59
N GLY A 288 47.41 0.76 -21.60
CA GLY A 288 47.03 -0.59 -22.01
C GLY A 288 47.50 -1.68 -21.05
N GLY A 289 47.74 -2.88 -21.60
CA GLY A 289 48.11 -4.07 -20.83
C GLY A 289 47.00 -4.62 -19.94
N ALA A 290 47.32 -5.63 -19.12
CA ALA A 290 46.33 -6.32 -18.29
C ALA A 290 45.66 -5.39 -17.26
N ALA A 291 46.42 -4.45 -16.68
CA ALA A 291 45.90 -3.51 -15.70
C ALA A 291 44.97 -2.45 -16.33
N GLY A 292 45.35 -1.90 -17.49
CA GLY A 292 44.51 -0.96 -18.24
C GLY A 292 43.21 -1.60 -18.74
N HIS A 293 43.30 -2.83 -19.26
CA HIS A 293 42.12 -3.58 -19.70
C HIS A 293 41.18 -3.88 -18.54
N ARG A 294 41.69 -4.35 -17.39
CA ARG A 294 40.88 -4.57 -16.19
C ARG A 294 40.20 -3.28 -15.70
N ALA A 295 40.93 -2.17 -15.68
CA ALA A 295 40.36 -0.88 -15.32
C ALA A 295 39.25 -0.44 -16.28
N ALA A 296 39.36 -0.72 -17.58
CA ALA A 296 38.31 -0.44 -18.55
C ALA A 296 37.06 -1.30 -18.30
N LEU A 297 37.22 -2.61 -18.05
CA LEU A 297 36.12 -3.53 -17.76
C LEU A 297 35.42 -3.19 -16.44
N GLU A 298 36.16 -2.84 -15.39
CA GLU A 298 35.58 -2.41 -14.10
C GLU A 298 34.73 -1.14 -14.25
N ARG A 299 35.16 -0.22 -15.13
CA ARG A 299 34.37 0.97 -15.46
C ARG A 299 33.10 0.61 -16.23
N LEU A 300 33.19 -0.30 -17.19
CA LEU A 300 32.01 -0.79 -17.90
C LEU A 300 31.03 -1.48 -16.94
N ALA A 301 31.52 -2.29 -16.00
CA ALA A 301 30.67 -2.90 -14.98
C ALA A 301 29.96 -1.84 -14.13
N THR A 302 30.69 -0.80 -13.73
CA THR A 302 30.16 0.24 -12.83
C THR A 302 29.15 1.17 -13.51
N TYR A 303 29.36 1.51 -14.79
CA TYR A 303 28.59 2.57 -15.46
C TYR A 303 27.84 2.12 -16.71
N GLY A 304 28.26 1.03 -17.36
CA GLY A 304 27.79 0.61 -18.67
C GLY A 304 26.33 0.15 -18.70
N TRP A 305 25.79 -0.38 -17.58
CA TRP A 305 24.42 -0.85 -17.51
C TRP A 305 23.67 -0.27 -16.29
N PRO A 306 23.25 1.01 -16.32
CA PRO A 306 22.59 1.65 -15.17
C PRO A 306 21.35 0.92 -14.67
N ARG A 307 20.53 0.38 -15.59
CA ARG A 307 19.34 -0.40 -15.23
C ARG A 307 19.68 -1.72 -14.54
N ALA A 308 20.70 -2.43 -15.03
CA ALA A 308 21.17 -3.66 -14.39
C ALA A 308 21.79 -3.35 -13.01
N ASN A 309 22.55 -2.25 -12.90
CA ASN A 309 23.16 -1.82 -11.64
C ASN A 309 22.12 -1.42 -10.59
N ASP A 310 21.06 -0.69 -10.96
CA ASP A 310 19.94 -0.40 -10.05
C ASP A 310 19.25 -1.69 -9.58
N MET A 311 18.98 -2.61 -10.52
CA MET A 311 18.39 -3.92 -10.22
C MET A 311 19.25 -4.75 -9.26
N LEU A 312 20.57 -4.76 -9.45
CA LEU A 312 21.54 -5.44 -8.58
C LEU A 312 21.63 -4.79 -7.20
N GLN A 313 21.61 -3.46 -7.12
CA GLN A 313 21.61 -2.72 -5.86
C GLN A 313 20.35 -3.04 -5.04
N ARG A 314 19.17 -3.04 -5.67
CA ARG A 314 17.91 -3.42 -5.02
C ARG A 314 17.93 -4.87 -4.54
N ALA A 315 18.46 -5.78 -5.35
CA ALA A 315 18.60 -7.19 -4.97
C ALA A 315 19.56 -7.39 -3.79
N ALA A 316 20.62 -6.58 -3.67
CA ALA A 316 21.52 -6.59 -2.50
C ALA A 316 20.82 -6.15 -1.20
N GLU A 317 19.73 -5.39 -1.31
CA GLU A 317 18.84 -5.04 -0.18
C GLU A 317 17.73 -6.09 0.05
N GLY A 318 17.76 -7.22 -0.67
CA GLY A 318 16.74 -8.27 -0.60
C GLY A 318 15.45 -7.95 -1.36
N LYS A 319 15.44 -6.92 -2.21
CA LYS A 319 14.25 -6.50 -2.97
C LYS A 319 14.25 -7.11 -4.38
N GLY A 320 13.15 -7.77 -4.72
CA GLY A 320 12.88 -8.21 -6.10
C GLY A 320 12.48 -7.06 -7.03
N MET A 321 11.97 -7.42 -8.21
CA MET A 321 11.45 -6.48 -9.19
C MET A 321 10.00 -6.79 -9.56
N ASN A 322 9.26 -5.78 -10.00
CA ASN A 322 7.92 -5.93 -10.56
C ASN A 322 8.04 -6.00 -12.07
N LEU A 323 7.66 -7.13 -12.66
CA LEU A 323 7.57 -7.33 -14.10
C LEU A 323 6.15 -7.01 -14.57
N SER A 324 6.00 -6.41 -15.75
CA SER A 324 4.71 -6.38 -16.45
C SER A 324 4.24 -7.79 -16.83
N SER A 325 2.95 -7.94 -17.17
CA SER A 325 2.41 -9.20 -17.69
C SER A 325 3.23 -9.74 -18.86
N GLN A 326 3.62 -8.86 -19.79
CA GLN A 326 4.39 -9.22 -20.98
C GLN A 326 5.79 -9.73 -20.61
N GLU A 327 6.48 -9.06 -19.69
CA GLU A 327 7.83 -9.46 -19.25
C GLU A 327 7.81 -10.76 -18.43
N ALA A 328 6.73 -11.02 -17.69
CA ALA A 328 6.58 -12.24 -16.89
C ALA A 328 6.22 -13.48 -17.73
N GLN A 329 5.60 -13.27 -18.90
CA GLN A 329 5.16 -14.33 -19.82
C GLN A 329 6.28 -14.79 -20.77
N VAL A 330 7.46 -14.19 -20.65
CA VAL A 330 8.68 -14.62 -21.32
C VAL A 330 8.99 -16.07 -20.98
N ASP A 331 9.20 -16.87 -22.03
CA ASP A 331 9.64 -18.25 -21.86
C ASP A 331 11.03 -18.28 -21.21
N LEU A 332 11.14 -19.03 -20.11
CA LEU A 332 12.37 -19.15 -19.36
C LEU A 332 13.19 -20.28 -19.99
N PRO A 333 14.49 -20.06 -20.31
CA PRO A 333 15.36 -21.17 -20.65
C PRO A 333 15.45 -22.14 -19.47
N GLU A 334 16.03 -23.32 -19.71
CA GLU A 334 16.28 -24.25 -18.63
C GLU A 334 17.20 -23.59 -17.60
N MET A 335 16.79 -23.55 -16.32
CA MET A 335 17.51 -22.88 -15.24
C MET A 335 17.88 -23.88 -14.15
N HIS A 336 19.09 -23.80 -13.62
CA HIS A 336 19.51 -24.55 -12.45
C HIS A 336 19.88 -23.62 -11.28
N ALA A 337 19.68 -24.10 -10.06
CA ALA A 337 20.14 -23.41 -8.86
C ALA A 337 21.64 -23.65 -8.65
N VAL A 338 22.42 -22.59 -8.61
CA VAL A 338 23.88 -22.62 -8.38
C VAL A 338 24.15 -22.21 -6.95
N ALA A 339 24.79 -23.10 -6.18
CA ALA A 339 25.23 -22.77 -4.83
C ALA A 339 26.30 -21.67 -4.87
N VAL A 340 26.19 -20.72 -3.93
CA VAL A 340 27.21 -19.67 -3.75
C VAL A 340 28.56 -20.32 -3.43
N ASP A 341 29.63 -19.80 -4.02
CA ASP A 341 31.02 -20.31 -3.93
C ASP A 341 31.24 -21.73 -4.49
N ALA A 342 30.27 -22.33 -5.19
CA ALA A 342 30.52 -23.53 -5.97
C ALA A 342 31.43 -23.24 -7.18
N PRO A 343 32.13 -24.25 -7.75
CA PRO A 343 32.96 -24.06 -8.93
C PRO A 343 32.23 -23.36 -10.10
N MET A 344 30.96 -23.73 -10.32
CA MET A 344 30.13 -23.11 -11.36
C MET A 344 29.79 -21.65 -11.06
N PHE A 345 29.65 -21.25 -9.79
CA PHE A 345 29.46 -19.85 -9.40
C PHE A 345 30.68 -19.00 -9.77
N HIS A 346 31.89 -19.52 -9.56
CA HIS A 346 33.13 -18.87 -9.95
C HIS A 346 33.31 -18.81 -11.48
N GLN A 347 32.86 -19.83 -12.23
CA GLN A 347 32.85 -19.79 -13.69
C GLN A 347 31.94 -18.67 -14.21
N TRP A 348 30.74 -18.53 -13.63
CA TRP A 348 29.85 -17.41 -13.95
C TRP A 348 30.49 -16.06 -13.63
N ARG A 349 31.19 -15.96 -12.49
CA ARG A 349 31.89 -14.74 -12.10
C ARG A 349 32.97 -14.36 -13.09
N ALA A 350 33.82 -15.31 -13.48
CA ALA A 350 34.87 -15.09 -14.47
C ALA A 350 34.28 -14.62 -15.81
N ALA A 351 33.18 -15.25 -16.26
CA ALA A 351 32.53 -14.87 -17.51
C ALA A 351 31.92 -13.46 -17.49
N PHE A 352 31.40 -13.00 -16.34
CA PHE A 352 30.95 -11.63 -16.16
C PHE A 352 32.12 -10.66 -16.15
N ASP A 353 33.19 -10.99 -15.42
CA ASP A 353 34.39 -10.16 -15.32
C ASP A 353 35.04 -9.95 -16.70
N GLU A 354 35.15 -11.01 -17.52
CA GLU A 354 35.66 -10.95 -18.90
C GLU A 354 34.84 -10.02 -19.83
N ARG A 355 33.54 -9.91 -19.58
CA ARG A 355 32.62 -9.05 -20.35
C ARG A 355 32.49 -7.64 -19.78
N GLY A 356 33.10 -7.38 -18.61
CA GLY A 356 32.89 -6.15 -17.86
C GLY A 356 31.44 -6.01 -17.38
N TRP A 357 30.72 -7.10 -17.17
CA TRP A 357 29.37 -7.07 -16.63
C TRP A 357 29.39 -6.87 -15.12
N PRO A 358 28.46 -6.09 -14.55
CA PRO A 358 28.34 -5.94 -13.11
C PRO A 358 27.99 -7.27 -12.43
N TRP A 359 28.74 -7.59 -11.37
CA TRP A 359 28.55 -8.81 -10.61
C TRP A 359 27.54 -8.67 -9.47
N LEU A 360 26.97 -9.81 -9.09
CA LEU A 360 25.97 -9.96 -8.04
C LEU A 360 26.55 -9.66 -6.66
N LYS A 361 25.90 -8.77 -5.90
CA LYS A 361 26.18 -8.52 -4.49
C LYS A 361 25.15 -9.26 -3.65
N LEU A 362 25.55 -10.38 -3.06
CA LEU A 362 24.64 -11.28 -2.35
C LEU A 362 24.46 -10.85 -0.88
N PRO A 363 23.23 -10.60 -0.40
CA PRO A 363 22.95 -10.41 1.01
C PRO A 363 23.24 -11.67 1.83
N ARG A 364 23.44 -11.50 3.14
CA ARG A 364 23.62 -12.63 4.06
C ARG A 364 22.39 -13.55 4.02
N GLY A 365 22.63 -14.85 3.84
CA GLY A 365 21.58 -15.88 3.82
C GLY A 365 21.15 -16.35 2.42
N VAL A 366 21.62 -15.70 1.34
CA VAL A 366 21.42 -16.23 -0.01
C VAL A 366 22.40 -17.37 -0.27
N ALA A 367 21.89 -18.60 -0.32
CA ALA A 367 22.71 -19.80 -0.55
C ALA A 367 22.75 -20.24 -2.02
N PHE A 368 21.77 -19.82 -2.83
CA PHE A 368 21.65 -20.22 -4.23
C PHE A 368 21.26 -19.04 -5.12
N VAL A 369 21.78 -19.04 -6.34
CA VAL A 369 21.41 -18.12 -7.43
C VAL A 369 21.01 -18.93 -8.66
N TRP A 370 19.96 -18.53 -9.35
CA TRP A 370 19.50 -19.24 -10.56
C TRP A 370 20.25 -18.73 -11.80
N PHE A 371 20.78 -19.65 -12.60
CA PHE A 371 21.41 -19.36 -13.90
C PHE A 371 20.93 -20.35 -14.99
N PRO A 372 20.99 -19.98 -16.28
CA PRO A 372 20.65 -20.89 -17.38
C PRO A 372 21.61 -22.08 -17.51
N VAL A 373 21.07 -23.24 -17.90
CA VAL A 373 21.82 -24.50 -18.08
C VAL A 373 22.78 -24.45 -19.27
N ASP A 374 22.43 -23.73 -20.34
CA ASP A 374 23.29 -23.52 -21.52
C ASP A 374 24.63 -22.84 -21.18
N GLY A 375 24.79 -22.40 -19.92
CA GLY A 375 26.02 -21.91 -19.35
C GLY A 375 26.34 -20.48 -19.76
N HIS A 376 27.47 -20.00 -19.24
CA HIS A 376 28.00 -18.67 -19.54
C HIS A 376 28.54 -18.54 -20.98
N ALA A 377 28.72 -19.66 -21.69
CA ALA A 377 29.28 -19.71 -23.03
C ALA A 377 28.27 -19.36 -24.13
N ALA A 378 26.98 -19.68 -23.93
CA ALA A 378 25.92 -19.40 -24.91
C ALA A 378 25.51 -17.91 -24.99
N MET A 379 25.95 -17.09 -24.03
CA MET A 379 25.57 -15.68 -23.96
C MET A 379 26.47 -14.82 -24.85
N GLN A 380 25.94 -14.45 -26.01
CA GLN A 380 26.53 -13.45 -26.91
C GLN A 380 26.40 -12.06 -26.25
N SER A 381 27.53 -11.42 -25.96
CA SER A 381 27.54 -9.99 -25.61
C SER A 381 27.51 -9.17 -26.89
N ALA A 382 26.72 -8.10 -26.95
CA ALA A 382 27.11 -6.95 -27.76
C ALA A 382 28.45 -6.47 -27.19
N GLY A 383 29.55 -6.74 -27.90
CA GLY A 383 30.90 -6.41 -27.42
C GLY A 383 31.03 -4.91 -27.09
N PRO A 384 32.08 -4.50 -26.35
CA PRO A 384 32.38 -3.08 -26.19
C PRO A 384 32.38 -2.39 -27.56
N PRO A 385 31.88 -1.15 -27.69
CA PRO A 385 32.01 -0.43 -28.94
C PRO A 385 33.49 -0.45 -29.35
N GLU A 386 33.77 -0.95 -30.55
CA GLU A 386 35.13 -0.96 -31.10
C GLU A 386 35.69 0.44 -30.94
N GLN A 387 36.72 0.59 -30.10
CA GLN A 387 37.51 1.81 -30.08
C GLN A 387 38.06 1.93 -31.50
N LYS A 388 37.49 2.86 -32.29
CA LYS A 388 38.07 3.24 -33.58
C LYS A 388 39.55 3.50 -33.33
N ALA A 389 40.39 2.60 -33.81
CA ALA A 389 41.82 2.83 -33.89
C ALA A 389 41.98 4.13 -34.70
N GLN A 390 42.32 5.22 -34.00
CA GLN A 390 42.83 6.41 -34.65
C GLN A 390 44.22 6.01 -35.16
N SER A 391 44.27 5.45 -36.36
CA SER A 391 45.49 5.46 -37.17
C SER A 391 45.82 6.91 -37.47
N GLY A 392 46.80 7.43 -36.74
CA GLY A 392 47.60 8.59 -37.14
C GLY A 392 48.81 8.14 -37.93
#